data_AF-A0A2T6KMF8-F1
#
_entry.id   AF-A0A2T6KMF8-F1
#
_cell.length_a   1.000
_cell.length_b   1.000
_cell.length_c   1.000
_cell.angle_alpha   90.00
_cell.angle_beta   90.00
_cell.angle_gamma   90.00
#
_symmetry.space_group_name_H-M   'P 1'
#
loop_
_entity.id
_entity.type
_entity.pdbx_description
1 polymer ?
#
loop_
_entity_poly.entity_id
_entity_poly.type
_entity_poly.pdbx_seq_one_letter_code
_entity_poly.pdbx_strand_id
1 'polypeptide(L)'
;MMRALNEVGAIVQKAALGVGLPVGQAEDLARTAVYMAGNHLPLSPVVEALTEPDAPIDIAWGADKLVVKTGNAAMTAPIVKDGFGTGVVKARLAHVEHAPLVIAMLAEAGLEVSADGPKIAFRRCQKPDVIVGPVDVPDTIWHALSHMAAKTYVPESEASRAGGAGAGLTDND
;
A
#
# COMPACT_ATOMS: atom_id res chain seq x y z
N MET A 1 6.64 -15.32 -11.47
CA MET A 1 6.08 -16.50 -10.78
C MET A 1 4.57 -16.39 -10.62
N MET A 2 3.86 -17.52 -10.64
CA MET A 2 2.41 -17.51 -10.49
C MET A 2 1.94 -17.40 -9.03
N ARG A 3 1.02 -16.47 -8.74
CA ARG A 3 0.45 -16.20 -7.41
C ARG A 3 -1.06 -16.00 -7.45
N ALA A 4 -1.74 -16.38 -6.38
CA ALA A 4 -3.14 -16.03 -6.18
C ALA A 4 -3.26 -14.59 -5.61
N LEU A 5 -4.36 -13.91 -5.92
CA LEU A 5 -4.59 -12.53 -5.47
C LEU A 5 -4.58 -12.37 -3.94
N ASN A 6 -5.07 -13.37 -3.20
CA ASN A 6 -4.99 -13.38 -1.74
C ASN A 6 -3.55 -13.49 -1.23
N GLU A 7 -2.66 -14.20 -1.92
CA GLU A 7 -1.23 -14.23 -1.61
C GLU A 7 -0.59 -12.86 -1.85
N VAL A 8 -0.96 -12.17 -2.93
CA VAL A 8 -0.50 -10.81 -3.23
C VAL A 8 -0.92 -9.83 -2.12
N GLY A 9 -2.20 -9.82 -1.76
CA GLY A 9 -2.69 -8.95 -0.69
C GLY A 9 -2.00 -9.24 0.65
N ALA A 10 -1.87 -10.52 1.01
CA ALA A 10 -1.26 -10.93 2.27
C ALA A 10 0.23 -10.56 2.36
N ILE A 11 1.00 -10.75 1.27
CA ILE A 11 2.43 -10.41 1.29
C ILE A 11 2.66 -8.90 1.32
N VAL A 12 1.82 -8.12 0.61
CA VAL A 12 1.92 -6.66 0.60
C VAL A 12 1.55 -6.08 1.96
N GLN A 13 0.48 -6.57 2.59
CA GLN A 13 0.10 -6.12 3.94
C GLN A 13 1.22 -6.39 4.95
N LYS A 14 1.82 -7.59 4.92
CA LYS A 14 2.95 -7.92 5.79
C LYS A 14 4.18 -7.07 5.48
N ALA A 15 4.49 -6.83 4.21
CA ALA A 15 5.60 -5.97 3.81
C ALA A 15 5.42 -4.54 4.33
N ALA A 16 4.22 -3.98 4.19
CA ALA A 16 3.87 -2.65 4.71
C ALA A 16 4.06 -2.57 6.23
N LEU A 17 3.54 -3.55 6.97
CA LEU A 17 3.73 -3.62 8.43
C LEU A 17 5.22 -3.79 8.79
N GLY A 18 5.95 -4.60 8.03
CA GLY A 18 7.37 -4.87 8.26
C GLY A 18 8.28 -3.66 8.03
N VAL A 19 7.86 -2.68 7.23
CA VAL A 19 8.56 -1.39 7.09
C VAL A 19 7.99 -0.30 8.02
N GLY A 20 6.99 -0.63 8.86
CA GLY A 20 6.48 0.27 9.89
C GLY A 20 5.28 1.13 9.50
N LEU A 21 4.60 0.85 8.38
CA LEU A 21 3.36 1.57 8.04
C LEU A 21 2.26 1.30 9.09
N PRO A 22 1.39 2.28 9.38
CA PRO A 22 0.23 2.02 10.22
C PRO A 22 -0.73 1.04 9.54
N VAL A 23 -1.48 0.29 10.36
CA VAL A 23 -2.30 -0.85 9.89
C VAL A 23 -3.32 -0.45 8.82
N GLY A 24 -3.98 0.71 8.95
CA GLY A 24 -4.96 1.17 7.98
C GLY A 24 -4.34 1.38 6.58
N GLN A 25 -3.17 2.01 6.53
CA GLN A 25 -2.42 2.27 5.30
C GLN A 25 -1.87 0.96 4.71
N ALA A 26 -1.43 0.03 5.56
CA ALA A 26 -1.03 -1.30 5.12
C ALA A 26 -2.18 -2.06 4.44
N GLU A 27 -3.40 -1.95 4.99
CA GLU A 27 -4.60 -2.56 4.42
C GLU A 27 -5.05 -1.88 3.11
N ASP A 28 -5.02 -0.55 3.04
CA ASP A 28 -5.30 0.19 1.81
C ASP A 28 -4.32 -0.17 0.69
N LEU A 29 -3.03 -0.27 1.02
CA LEU A 29 -1.99 -0.65 0.07
C LEU A 29 -2.18 -2.10 -0.41
N ALA A 30 -2.54 -3.02 0.48
CA ALA A 30 -2.83 -4.40 0.13
C ALA A 30 -4.03 -4.55 -0.82
N ARG A 31 -5.14 -3.83 -0.55
CA ARG A 31 -6.30 -3.79 -1.47
C ARG A 31 -5.92 -3.22 -2.84
N THR A 32 -5.13 -2.15 -2.84
CA THR A 32 -4.63 -1.53 -4.07
C THR A 32 -3.76 -2.50 -4.86
N ALA A 33 -2.86 -3.24 -4.21
CA ALA A 33 -2.02 -4.23 -4.87
C ALA A 33 -2.83 -5.39 -5.48
N VAL A 34 -3.89 -5.85 -4.80
CA VAL A 34 -4.83 -6.86 -5.35
C VAL A 34 -5.50 -6.33 -6.62
N TYR A 35 -5.99 -5.08 -6.57
CA TYR A 35 -6.58 -4.42 -7.73
C TYR A 35 -5.58 -4.32 -8.89
N MET A 36 -4.35 -3.90 -8.61
CA MET A 36 -3.29 -3.76 -9.62
C MET A 36 -2.96 -5.11 -10.26
N ALA A 37 -2.68 -6.13 -9.44
CA ALA A 37 -2.29 -7.44 -9.94
C ALA A 37 -3.41 -8.10 -10.76
N GLY A 38 -4.65 -8.04 -10.27
CA GLY A 38 -5.82 -8.59 -10.99
C GLY A 38 -6.05 -7.91 -12.33
N ASN A 39 -5.80 -6.59 -12.42
CA ASN A 39 -5.94 -5.85 -13.67
C ASN A 39 -4.64 -5.78 -14.50
N HIS A 40 -3.67 -6.66 -14.23
CA HIS A 40 -2.38 -6.72 -14.95
C HIS A 40 -1.58 -5.41 -14.94
N LEU A 41 -1.76 -4.60 -13.91
CA LEU A 41 -0.98 -3.39 -13.67
C LEU A 41 0.33 -3.76 -12.93
N PRO A 42 1.43 -3.03 -13.19
CA PRO A 42 2.71 -3.31 -12.55
C PRO A 42 2.63 -3.09 -11.04
N LEU A 43 3.21 -4.02 -10.27
CA LEU A 43 3.32 -3.89 -8.81
C LEU A 43 4.54 -3.07 -8.35
N SER A 44 5.38 -2.58 -9.26
CA SER A 44 6.55 -1.78 -8.90
C SER A 44 6.21 -0.53 -8.07
N PRO A 45 5.12 0.21 -8.31
CA PRO A 45 4.77 1.38 -7.49
C PRO A 45 4.48 1.03 -6.02
N VAL A 46 4.04 -0.21 -5.74
CA VAL A 46 3.84 -0.68 -4.36
C VAL A 46 5.19 -0.87 -3.67
N VAL A 47 6.15 -1.50 -4.36
CA VAL A 47 7.51 -1.70 -3.80
C VAL A 47 8.23 -0.37 -3.64
N GLU A 48 8.15 0.50 -4.66
CA GLU A 48 8.73 1.84 -4.63
C GLU A 48 8.24 2.62 -3.40
N ALA A 49 6.92 2.68 -3.17
CA ALA A 49 6.34 3.35 -2.01
C ALA A 49 6.76 2.77 -0.65
N LEU A 50 7.02 1.46 -0.58
CA LEU A 50 7.52 0.81 0.64
C LEU A 50 9.02 1.02 0.90
N THR A 51 9.76 1.47 -0.12
CA THR A 51 11.21 1.75 -0.04
C THR A 51 11.55 3.24 0.02
N GLU A 52 10.57 4.10 -0.19
CA GLU A 52 10.71 5.55 -0.03
C GLU A 52 11.13 5.90 1.40
N PRO A 53 12.05 6.86 1.58
CA PRO A 53 12.44 7.31 2.91
C PRO A 53 11.26 7.97 3.62
N ASP A 54 11.26 7.88 4.95
CA ASP A 54 10.30 8.61 5.77
C ASP A 54 10.41 10.11 5.51
N ALA A 55 9.27 10.74 5.26
CA ALA A 55 9.16 12.16 4.99
C ALA A 55 7.97 12.75 5.75
N PRO A 56 8.09 13.98 6.28
CA PRO A 56 6.95 14.67 6.88
C PRO A 56 5.84 14.83 5.84
N ILE A 57 4.60 14.61 6.25
CA ILE A 57 3.42 14.78 5.40
C ILE A 57 2.99 16.25 5.48
N ASP A 58 3.07 16.98 4.37
CA ASP A 58 2.53 18.35 4.24
C ASP A 58 1.57 18.40 3.04
N ILE A 59 0.30 18.69 3.33
CA ILE A 59 -0.77 18.78 2.35
C ILE A 59 -1.49 20.11 2.56
N ALA A 60 -1.55 20.91 1.50
CA ALA A 60 -2.37 22.11 1.46
C ALA A 60 -3.76 21.81 0.92
N TRP A 61 -4.77 22.10 1.74
CA TRP A 61 -6.18 21.90 1.42
C TRP A 61 -6.81 23.19 0.88
N GLY A 62 -7.65 23.05 -0.13
CA GLY A 62 -8.55 24.09 -0.63
C GLY A 62 -9.98 23.55 -0.75
N ALA A 63 -10.91 24.41 -1.16
CA ALA A 63 -12.32 24.05 -1.25
C ALA A 63 -12.62 22.92 -2.24
N ASP A 64 -11.94 22.91 -3.39
CA ASP A 64 -12.15 21.95 -4.49
C ASP A 64 -10.87 21.21 -4.90
N LYS A 65 -9.75 21.46 -4.20
CA LYS A 65 -8.43 20.96 -4.56
C LYS A 65 -7.60 20.63 -3.32
N LEU A 66 -6.67 19.69 -3.47
CA LEU A 66 -5.58 19.46 -2.52
C LEU A 66 -4.23 19.47 -3.23
N VAL A 67 -3.18 19.77 -2.47
CA VAL A 67 -1.80 19.80 -2.97
C VAL A 67 -0.92 19.07 -1.98
N VAL A 68 -0.40 17.91 -2.40
CA VAL A 68 0.66 17.21 -1.66
C VAL A 68 1.96 17.96 -1.92
N LYS A 69 2.61 18.45 -0.87
CA LYS A 69 3.91 19.13 -0.96
C LYS A 69 5.05 18.19 -0.58
N THR A 70 4.84 17.36 0.44
CA THR A 70 5.81 16.36 0.91
C THR A 70 5.07 15.15 1.48
N GLY A 71 5.74 13.99 1.49
CA GLY A 71 5.26 12.76 2.11
C GLY A 71 5.42 11.54 1.21
N ASN A 72 5.56 10.38 1.83
CA ASN A 72 5.68 9.09 1.16
C ASN A 72 4.39 8.74 0.39
N ALA A 73 4.50 8.08 -0.76
CA ALA A 73 3.36 7.70 -1.59
C ALA A 73 2.32 6.84 -0.86
N ALA A 74 2.74 5.82 -0.10
CA ALA A 74 1.84 4.94 0.66
C ALA A 74 1.12 5.65 1.81
N MET A 75 1.66 6.76 2.31
CA MET A 75 1.03 7.60 3.33
C MET A 75 0.12 8.67 2.74
N THR A 76 0.52 9.25 1.59
CA THR A 76 -0.20 10.35 0.95
C THR A 76 -1.34 9.88 0.04
N ALA A 77 -1.23 8.73 -0.63
CA ALA A 77 -2.26 8.21 -1.51
C ALA A 77 -3.63 7.97 -0.81
N PRO A 78 -3.68 7.38 0.40
CA PRO A 78 -4.94 7.28 1.14
C PRO A 78 -5.56 8.65 1.47
N ILE A 79 -4.73 9.64 1.82
CA ILE A 79 -5.22 11.00 2.11
C ILE A 79 -5.80 11.66 0.85
N VAL A 80 -5.16 11.44 -0.30
CA VAL A 80 -5.68 11.90 -1.60
C VAL A 80 -7.02 11.24 -1.91
N LYS A 81 -7.13 9.92 -1.72
CA LYS A 81 -8.38 9.14 -1.87
C LYS A 81 -9.49 9.68 -0.97
N ASP A 82 -9.21 9.94 0.30
CA ASP A 82 -10.19 10.46 1.26
C ASP A 82 -10.60 11.90 0.94
N GLY A 83 -9.65 12.75 0.54
CA GLY A 83 -9.92 14.10 0.07
C GLY A 83 -10.95 14.11 -1.07
N PHE A 84 -10.80 13.20 -2.01
CA PHE A 84 -11.76 13.03 -3.11
C PHE A 84 -13.11 12.48 -2.66
N GLY A 85 -13.14 11.65 -1.61
CA GLY A 85 -14.38 11.22 -0.95
C GLY A 85 -15.18 12.37 -0.30
N THR A 86 -14.54 13.50 0.00
CA THR A 86 -15.12 14.63 0.74
C THR A 86 -15.44 15.87 -0.11
N GLY A 87 -15.27 15.81 -1.44
CA GLY A 87 -15.66 16.89 -2.36
C GLY A 87 -14.50 17.61 -3.05
N VAL A 88 -13.25 17.25 -2.75
CA VAL A 88 -12.11 17.67 -3.58
C VAL A 88 -12.28 17.06 -4.98
N VAL A 89 -11.98 17.82 -6.04
CA VAL A 89 -12.08 17.35 -7.44
C VAL A 89 -10.73 17.32 -8.17
N LYS A 90 -9.69 17.93 -7.59
CA LYS A 90 -8.33 18.01 -8.16
C LYS A 90 -7.26 17.77 -7.11
N ALA A 91 -6.21 17.04 -7.46
CA ALA A 91 -5.01 16.91 -6.65
C ALA A 91 -3.77 17.29 -7.47
N ARG A 92 -2.79 17.90 -6.80
CA ARG A 92 -1.42 18.02 -7.33
C ARG A 92 -0.48 17.23 -6.45
N LEU A 93 0.30 16.35 -7.06
CA LEU A 93 1.33 15.60 -6.36
C LEU A 93 2.65 16.39 -6.32
N ALA A 94 3.45 16.15 -5.29
CA ALA A 94 4.81 16.68 -5.20
C ALA A 94 5.74 15.98 -6.19
N HIS A 95 5.55 14.66 -6.34
CA HIS A 95 6.36 13.76 -7.15
C HIS A 95 5.44 13.05 -8.15
N VAL A 96 5.81 13.08 -9.44
CA VAL A 96 4.99 12.48 -10.52
C VAL A 96 5.06 10.96 -10.47
N GLU A 97 6.14 10.43 -9.90
CA GLU A 97 6.43 9.01 -9.69
C GLU A 97 5.39 8.35 -8.77
N HIS A 98 4.70 9.13 -7.91
CA HIS A 98 3.66 8.62 -7.03
C HIS A 98 2.33 8.41 -7.78
N ALA A 99 2.18 8.98 -8.98
CA ALA A 99 0.92 8.98 -9.72
C ALA A 99 0.38 7.56 -10.02
N PRO A 100 1.18 6.56 -10.45
CA PRO A 100 0.67 5.21 -10.71
C PRO A 100 0.01 4.57 -9.49
N LEU A 101 0.59 4.72 -8.29
CA LEU A 101 0.00 4.18 -7.05
C LEU A 101 -1.27 4.93 -6.67
N VAL A 102 -1.24 6.27 -6.73
CA VAL A 102 -2.41 7.12 -6.43
C VAL A 102 -3.56 6.78 -7.39
N ILE A 103 -3.30 6.70 -8.69
CA ILE A 103 -4.30 6.35 -9.71
C ILE A 103 -4.90 4.97 -9.42
N ALA A 104 -4.08 3.96 -9.12
CA ALA A 104 -4.56 2.62 -8.82
C ALA A 104 -5.46 2.60 -7.57
N MET A 105 -5.08 3.32 -6.52
CA MET A 105 -5.87 3.39 -5.28
C MET A 105 -7.22 4.11 -5.48
N LEU A 106 -7.25 5.13 -6.35
CA LEU A 106 -8.47 5.83 -6.73
C LEU A 106 -9.38 4.96 -7.61
N ALA A 107 -8.80 4.26 -8.59
CA ALA A 107 -9.54 3.34 -9.44
C ALA A 107 -10.14 2.17 -8.63
N GLU A 108 -9.37 1.62 -7.67
CA GLU A 108 -9.86 0.62 -6.71
C GLU A 108 -11.06 1.13 -5.88
N ALA A 109 -11.09 2.44 -5.59
CA ALA A 109 -12.18 3.12 -4.91
C ALA A 109 -13.36 3.54 -5.84
N GLY A 110 -13.31 3.21 -7.13
CA GLY A 110 -14.36 3.56 -8.10
C GLY A 110 -14.31 5.00 -8.61
N LEU A 111 -13.12 5.58 -8.68
CA LEU A 111 -12.90 6.92 -9.24
C LEU A 111 -12.15 6.78 -10.57
N GLU A 112 -12.74 7.28 -11.65
CA GLU A 112 -12.10 7.33 -12.97
C GLU A 112 -11.12 8.50 -13.00
N VAL A 113 -9.85 8.23 -13.27
CA VAL A 113 -8.76 9.20 -13.15
C VAL A 113 -8.26 9.64 -14.51
N SER A 114 -8.15 10.96 -14.70
CA SER A 114 -7.38 11.60 -15.76
C SER A 114 -6.12 12.21 -15.16
N ALA A 115 -4.96 11.84 -15.69
CA ALA A 115 -3.67 12.35 -15.25
C ALA A 115 -2.98 13.10 -16.40
N ASP A 116 -2.42 14.27 -16.07
CA ASP A 116 -1.55 15.05 -16.95
C ASP A 116 -0.32 15.48 -16.14
N GLY A 117 0.74 14.66 -16.22
CA GLY A 117 1.94 14.80 -15.38
C GLY A 117 1.58 14.79 -13.88
N PRO A 118 1.96 15.82 -13.10
CA PRO A 118 1.69 15.88 -11.66
C PRO A 118 0.24 16.27 -11.30
N LYS A 119 -0.62 16.54 -12.29
CA LYS A 119 -2.01 16.94 -12.10
C LYS A 119 -2.93 15.73 -12.23
N ILE A 120 -3.76 15.53 -11.22
CA ILE A 120 -4.76 14.47 -11.17
C ILE A 120 -6.14 15.10 -11.06
N ALA A 121 -7.03 14.77 -12.00
CA ALA A 121 -8.45 15.10 -11.97
C ALA A 121 -9.26 13.83 -12.17
N PHE A 122 -10.46 13.74 -11.60
CA PHE A 122 -11.24 12.50 -11.66
C PHE A 122 -12.74 12.76 -11.78
N ARG A 123 -13.46 11.70 -12.17
CA ARG A 123 -14.92 11.62 -12.19
C ARG A 123 -15.33 10.35 -11.44
N ARG A 124 -16.41 10.40 -10.65
CA ARG A 124 -16.94 9.18 -10.02
C ARG A 124 -17.46 8.23 -11.10
N CYS A 125 -17.09 6.96 -11.00
CA CYS A 125 -17.49 5.90 -11.92
C CYS A 125 -17.92 4.65 -11.14
N GLN A 126 -18.34 3.60 -11.84
CA GLN A 126 -18.52 2.29 -11.25
C GLN A 126 -17.13 1.72 -10.88
N LYS A 127 -17.02 1.10 -9.70
CA LYS A 127 -15.82 0.38 -9.30
C LYS A 127 -15.51 -0.68 -10.38
N PRO A 128 -14.31 -0.66 -10.99
CA PRO A 128 -13.95 -1.68 -11.95
C PRO A 128 -13.90 -3.05 -11.26
N ASP A 129 -14.36 -4.08 -11.96
CA ASP A 129 -14.20 -5.45 -11.49
C ASP A 129 -12.72 -5.83 -11.43
N VAL A 130 -12.36 -6.65 -10.45
CA VAL A 130 -11.02 -7.25 -10.38
C VAL A 130 -11.08 -8.58 -11.13
N ILE A 131 -10.22 -8.76 -12.13
CA ILE A 131 -10.12 -10.04 -12.85
C ILE A 131 -9.55 -11.08 -11.89
N VAL A 132 -10.36 -12.09 -11.58
CA VAL A 132 -9.99 -13.16 -10.66
C VAL A 132 -9.19 -14.24 -11.38
N GLY A 133 -8.14 -14.71 -10.72
CA GLY A 133 -7.34 -15.81 -11.21
C GLY A 133 -5.90 -15.74 -10.75
N PRO A 134 -5.09 -16.72 -11.19
CA PRO A 134 -3.66 -16.69 -10.98
C PRO A 134 -3.03 -15.51 -11.75
N VAL A 135 -2.19 -14.72 -11.08
CA VAL A 135 -1.45 -13.57 -11.65
C VAL A 135 0.06 -13.83 -11.68
N ASP A 136 0.73 -13.46 -12.77
CA ASP A 136 2.19 -13.52 -12.85
C ASP A 136 2.80 -12.31 -12.12
N VAL A 137 3.56 -12.59 -11.07
CA VAL A 137 4.28 -11.60 -10.27
C VAL A 137 5.77 -11.76 -10.53
N PRO A 138 6.51 -10.72 -10.94
CA PRO A 138 7.95 -10.82 -11.13
C PRO A 138 8.66 -11.29 -9.86
N ASP A 139 9.63 -12.19 -10.00
CA ASP A 139 10.35 -12.76 -8.87
C ASP A 139 11.09 -11.69 -8.06
N THR A 140 11.58 -10.64 -8.72
CA THR A 140 12.20 -9.48 -8.07
C THR A 140 11.24 -8.74 -7.14
N ILE A 141 10.01 -8.51 -7.58
CA ILE A 141 8.94 -7.89 -6.77
C ILE A 141 8.58 -8.81 -5.60
N TRP A 142 8.40 -10.11 -5.87
CA TRP A 142 8.05 -11.07 -4.84
C TRP A 142 9.13 -11.18 -3.76
N HIS A 143 10.40 -11.22 -4.14
CA HIS A 143 11.52 -11.26 -3.20
C HIS A 143 11.62 -9.96 -2.37
N ALA A 144 11.44 -8.79 -2.99
CA ALA A 144 11.44 -7.52 -2.26
C ALA A 144 10.33 -7.46 -1.20
N LEU A 145 9.10 -7.83 -1.58
CA LEU A 145 7.97 -7.90 -0.65
C LEU A 145 8.21 -8.93 0.46
N SER A 146 8.76 -10.10 0.12
CA SER A 146 9.07 -11.15 1.09
C SER A 146 10.13 -10.70 2.11
N HIS A 147 11.17 -10.00 1.65
CA HIS A 147 12.22 -9.46 2.53
C HIS A 147 11.66 -8.41 3.49
N MET A 148 10.79 -7.51 3.02
CA MET A 148 10.12 -6.54 3.88
C MET A 148 9.14 -7.20 4.85
N ALA A 149 8.37 -8.18 4.37
CA ALA A 149 7.42 -8.93 5.18
C ALA A 149 8.11 -9.72 6.31
N ALA A 150 9.32 -10.24 6.08
CA ALA A 150 10.08 -10.94 7.10
C ALA A 150 10.36 -10.08 8.34
N LYS A 151 10.35 -8.74 8.21
CA LYS A 151 10.54 -7.82 9.33
C LYS A 151 9.35 -7.79 10.32
N THR A 152 8.22 -8.44 9.99
CA THR A 152 7.10 -8.60 10.95
C THR A 152 7.38 -9.66 12.02
N TYR A 153 8.40 -10.49 11.83
CA TYR A 153 8.79 -11.53 12.77
C TYR A 153 9.77 -10.98 13.81
N VAL A 154 9.62 -11.43 15.06
CA VAL A 154 10.65 -11.20 16.09
C VAL A 154 11.88 -12.03 15.74
N PRO A 155 13.11 -11.49 15.84
CA PRO A 155 14.31 -12.28 15.62
C PRO A 155 14.33 -13.52 16.53
N GLU A 156 14.62 -14.70 15.98
CA GLU A 156 14.92 -15.89 16.78
C GLU A 156 16.20 -15.64 17.58
N SER A 157 16.08 -15.13 18.80
CA SER A 157 17.20 -15.08 19.74
C SER A 157 17.29 -16.39 20.52
N GLU A 158 18.50 -16.83 20.87
CA GLU A 158 18.71 -18.01 21.73
C GLU A 158 17.97 -17.91 23.07
N ALA A 159 17.71 -16.69 23.56
CA ALA A 159 16.87 -16.42 24.72
C ALA A 159 15.41 -16.92 24.56
N SER A 160 14.86 -16.88 23.34
CA SER A 160 13.52 -17.39 23.02
C SER A 160 13.46 -18.93 23.04
N ARG A 161 14.57 -19.62 22.73
CA ARG A 161 14.69 -21.09 22.90
C ARG A 161 14.85 -21.50 24.37
N ALA A 162 15.65 -20.77 25.13
CA ALA A 162 15.93 -21.10 26.53
C ALA A 162 14.73 -20.86 27.47
N GLY A 163 13.88 -19.86 27.18
CA GLY A 163 12.72 -19.53 28.00
C GLY A 163 11.49 -20.45 27.83
N GLY A 164 11.44 -21.22 26.73
CA GLY A 164 10.25 -21.99 26.36
C GLY A 164 9.01 -21.11 26.12
N ALA A 165 8.00 -21.66 25.46
CA ALA A 165 6.75 -20.95 25.16
C ALA A 165 5.81 -20.83 26.39
N GLY A 166 6.35 -20.48 27.56
CA GLY A 166 5.55 -20.13 28.73
C GLY A 166 4.78 -21.30 29.35
N ALA A 167 5.43 -22.43 29.64
CA ALA A 167 4.93 -23.33 30.68
C ALA A 167 5.23 -22.67 32.04
N GLY A 168 4.31 -21.81 32.51
CA GLY A 168 4.43 -21.17 33.82
C GLY A 168 4.55 -22.22 34.92
N LEU A 169 5.67 -22.19 35.66
CA LEU A 169 5.95 -23.10 36.78
C LEU A 169 5.14 -22.79 38.05
N THR A 170 4.08 -21.98 37.96
CA THR A 170 3.35 -21.44 39.11
C THR A 170 2.07 -22.19 39.47
N ASP A 171 1.82 -23.36 38.87
CA ASP A 171 0.58 -24.13 39.07
C ASP A 171 0.84 -25.53 39.65
N ASN A 172 1.80 -25.64 40.59
CA ASN A 172 2.22 -26.92 41.16
C ASN A 172 2.53 -26.89 42.67
N ASP A 173 1.92 -25.99 43.44
CA ASP A 173 1.86 -26.07 44.91
C ASP A 173 0.46 -25.74 45.44
#